data_AF-B0RXA4-F1
#
_entry.id   AF-B0RXA4-F1
#
_cell.length_a   1.000
_cell.length_b   1.000
_cell.length_c   1.000
_cell.angle_alpha   90.00
_cell.angle_beta   90.00
_cell.angle_gamma   90.00
#
_symmetry.space_group_name_H-M   'P 1'
#
loop_
_entity.id
_entity.type
_entity.pdbx_description
1 polymer ?
#
loop_
_entity_poly.entity_id
_entity_poly.type
_entity_poly.pdbx_seq_one_letter_code
_entity_poly.pdbx_strand_id
1 'polypeptide(L)'
;MRMSDAFRRYGVEIKDPQFNSSALSENPRQVILSLWSHNFSPDMSRYAMETAHWQGSGKHTFRAHLEQALAESLPIRVVVATSDNPTEVRAGNAARASKDFEPDFSLVGQVVSLEANSFELAFERDGELPETEVILRDRATVKYWQVAEAVGALAKPSSTSEIREWLGAHYPGEDHSDLGANLSFLTVNDTNRRHYDKTRKDWRSNSNHPRDLLFRRGKSRGVTYEPFRASIHGHWTLQPNDGGVWEAVQLAATAQSTAEAEGQDSAFSHLPPLDSDHDARVWAMRAVAQRRGQTFFRNQLLDAYGCRCAITGCSAKEVLEAAHILPYRGDHTDRVDNGLLLRADLHTLFDCLLLWITPENKVALAASLLTTDYLALKGQAVRQPESKKNHPNPNHLREHARRCQELDGAPSP
;
A
#
# COMPACT_ATOMS: atom_id res chain seq x y z
N MET A 1 6.79 9.51 -10.85
CA MET A 1 5.81 10.45 -11.49
C MET A 1 6.48 11.23 -12.62
N ARG A 2 5.75 11.95 -13.49
CA ARG A 2 6.38 12.79 -14.54
C ARG A 2 7.02 14.04 -13.93
N MET A 3 8.08 14.57 -14.55
CA MET A 3 8.78 15.76 -14.07
C MET A 3 7.86 16.97 -13.91
N SER A 4 6.96 17.21 -14.88
CA SER A 4 6.00 18.32 -14.80
C SER A 4 5.08 18.22 -13.58
N ASP A 5 4.69 17.00 -13.19
CA ASP A 5 3.85 16.78 -12.01
C ASP A 5 4.62 17.05 -10.72
N ALA A 6 5.91 16.67 -10.67
CA ALA A 6 6.79 16.95 -9.54
C ALA A 6 7.05 18.45 -9.33
N PHE A 7 7.27 19.22 -10.41
CA PHE A 7 7.42 20.68 -10.32
C PHE A 7 6.13 21.36 -9.85
N ARG A 8 4.96 20.89 -10.29
CA ARG A 8 3.67 21.41 -9.80
C ARG A 8 3.48 21.21 -8.30
N ARG A 9 4.09 20.18 -7.68
CA ARG A 9 4.03 20.03 -6.22
C ARG A 9 4.76 21.15 -5.47
N TYR A 10 5.70 21.84 -6.12
CA TYR A 10 6.32 23.08 -5.63
C TYR A 10 5.57 24.36 -6.04
N GLY A 11 4.39 24.22 -6.65
CA GLY A 11 3.58 25.35 -7.12
C GLY A 11 4.07 26.01 -8.41
N VAL A 12 4.99 25.37 -9.16
CA VAL A 12 5.59 25.94 -10.37
C VAL A 12 5.36 25.06 -11.59
N GLU A 13 5.11 25.67 -12.75
CA GLU A 13 5.10 24.97 -14.03
C GLU A 13 6.46 25.06 -14.72
N ILE A 14 7.01 23.90 -15.08
CA ILE A 14 8.22 23.84 -15.89
C ILE A 14 7.90 24.00 -17.37
N LYS A 15 8.50 25.01 -18.01
CA LYS A 15 8.40 25.23 -19.45
C LYS A 15 9.27 24.23 -20.20
N ASP A 16 8.74 23.62 -21.27
CA ASP A 16 9.48 22.67 -22.12
C ASP A 16 10.27 21.60 -21.35
N PRO A 17 9.60 20.73 -20.57
CA PRO A 17 10.24 19.74 -19.69
C PRO A 17 11.08 18.69 -20.43
N GLN A 18 11.06 18.65 -21.76
CA GLN A 18 11.98 17.84 -22.54
C GLN A 18 13.40 18.42 -22.58
N PHE A 19 13.51 19.74 -22.43
CA PHE A 19 14.77 20.49 -22.55
C PHE A 19 15.20 21.14 -21.24
N ASN A 20 14.25 21.56 -20.40
CA ASN A 20 14.54 22.22 -19.13
C ASN A 20 14.44 21.25 -17.94
N SER A 21 15.33 21.44 -16.97
CA SER A 21 15.38 20.70 -15.70
C SER A 21 15.34 21.62 -14.48
N SER A 22 14.95 22.89 -14.66
CA SER A 22 14.85 23.88 -13.58
C SER A 22 13.73 24.88 -13.82
N ALA A 23 13.24 25.49 -12.75
CA ALA A 23 12.25 26.56 -12.77
C ALA A 23 12.42 27.48 -11.56
N LEU A 24 12.08 28.76 -11.73
CA LEU A 24 11.95 29.72 -10.65
C LEU A 24 10.49 29.74 -10.16
N SER A 25 10.27 29.57 -8.86
CA SER A 25 9.00 29.90 -8.22
C SER A 25 9.08 31.31 -7.64
N GLU A 26 7.98 32.06 -7.72
CA GLU A 26 7.88 33.42 -7.18
C GLU A 26 7.28 33.45 -5.77
N ASN A 27 6.50 32.42 -5.39
CA ASN A 27 5.78 32.36 -4.12
C ASN A 27 5.82 30.94 -3.53
N PRO A 28 6.68 30.66 -2.53
CA PRO A 28 7.80 31.50 -2.10
C PRO A 28 8.87 31.60 -3.21
N ARG A 29 9.68 32.66 -3.18
CA ARG A 29 10.73 32.87 -4.18
C ARG A 29 11.87 31.87 -3.97
N GLN A 30 12.00 30.91 -4.87
CA GLN A 30 12.95 29.80 -4.74
C GLN A 30 13.24 29.17 -6.11
N VAL A 31 14.38 28.48 -6.22
CA VAL A 31 14.76 27.76 -7.44
C VAL A 31 14.49 26.27 -7.27
N ILE A 32 13.77 25.66 -8.19
CA ILE A 32 13.48 24.23 -8.19
C ILE A 32 14.35 23.57 -9.25
N LEU A 33 15.14 22.57 -8.85
CA LEU A 33 16.03 21.82 -9.74
C LEU A 33 15.63 20.34 -9.81
N SER A 34 15.67 19.76 -11.00
CA SER A 34 15.62 18.32 -11.22
C SER A 34 17.05 17.78 -11.27
N LEU A 35 17.43 16.97 -10.28
CA LEU A 35 18.80 16.50 -10.09
C LEU A 35 18.85 14.96 -10.05
N TRP A 36 19.84 14.37 -10.70
CA TRP A 36 19.98 12.91 -10.73
C TRP A 36 20.47 12.37 -9.39
N SER A 37 19.68 11.48 -8.78
CA SER A 37 20.02 10.76 -7.53
C SER A 37 21.45 10.22 -7.50
N HIS A 38 21.93 9.63 -8.59
CA HIS A 38 23.24 9.01 -8.68
C HIS A 38 24.43 9.99 -8.72
N ASN A 39 24.18 11.30 -8.75
CA ASN A 39 25.21 12.35 -8.70
C ASN A 39 25.28 13.04 -7.33
N PHE A 40 24.38 12.72 -6.39
CA PHE A 40 24.49 13.15 -5.01
C PHE A 40 25.60 12.38 -4.28
N SER A 41 26.14 13.00 -3.23
CA SER A 41 26.87 12.26 -2.19
C SER A 41 25.94 11.22 -1.53
N PRO A 42 26.50 10.16 -0.91
CA PRO A 42 25.68 9.10 -0.29
C PRO A 42 24.69 9.59 0.78
N ASP A 43 25.00 10.68 1.47
CA ASP A 43 24.18 11.34 2.48
C ASP A 43 23.25 12.43 1.92
N MET A 44 23.29 12.66 0.60
CA MET A 44 22.53 13.70 -0.12
C MET A 44 22.87 15.14 0.28
N SER A 45 23.97 15.37 1.00
CA SER A 45 24.38 16.72 1.46
C SER A 45 25.11 17.54 0.41
N ARG A 46 25.62 16.90 -0.66
CA ARG A 46 26.41 17.54 -1.70
C ARG A 46 26.02 17.05 -3.09
N TYR A 47 25.99 17.98 -4.04
CA TYR A 47 25.82 17.70 -5.47
C TYR A 47 26.82 18.51 -6.28
N ALA A 48 27.69 17.85 -7.02
CA ALA A 48 28.67 18.52 -7.88
C ALA A 48 28.62 17.93 -9.28
N MET A 49 28.72 18.79 -10.30
CA MET A 49 28.66 18.34 -11.69
C MET A 49 29.47 19.25 -12.62
N GLU A 50 30.17 18.62 -13.56
CA GLU A 50 30.72 19.32 -14.72
C GLU A 50 29.64 19.55 -15.76
N THR A 51 29.61 20.72 -16.39
CA THR A 51 28.62 21.11 -17.40
C THR A 51 29.19 21.19 -18.81
N ALA A 52 30.49 20.90 -18.99
CA ALA A 52 31.16 20.96 -20.30
C ALA A 52 30.50 20.05 -21.36
N HIS A 53 30.02 18.88 -20.94
CA HIS A 53 29.38 17.88 -21.80
C HIS A 53 27.88 18.15 -22.04
N TRP A 54 27.27 19.10 -21.32
CA TRP A 54 25.85 19.39 -21.43
C TRP A 54 25.58 20.30 -22.65
N GLN A 55 24.79 19.77 -23.60
CA GLN A 55 24.40 20.45 -24.83
C GLN A 55 22.92 20.85 -24.79
N GLY A 56 22.58 22.00 -25.38
CA GLY A 56 21.19 22.46 -25.57
C GLY A 56 20.77 23.67 -24.73
N SER A 57 19.62 24.26 -25.07
CA SER A 57 19.08 25.48 -24.46
C SER A 57 18.81 25.36 -22.96
N GLY A 58 18.46 24.17 -22.48
CA GLY A 58 18.20 23.90 -21.06
C GLY A 58 19.38 24.16 -20.13
N LYS A 59 20.61 24.00 -20.63
CA LYS A 59 21.82 24.34 -19.87
C LYS A 59 21.87 25.83 -19.54
N HIS A 60 21.52 26.69 -20.50
CA HIS A 60 21.54 28.14 -20.29
C HIS A 60 20.48 28.56 -19.27
N THR A 61 19.26 28.02 -19.38
CA THR A 61 18.19 28.25 -18.41
C THR A 61 18.58 27.78 -17.00
N PHE A 62 19.12 26.58 -16.89
CA PHE A 62 19.56 26.02 -15.60
C PHE A 62 20.66 26.85 -14.97
N ARG A 63 21.64 27.27 -15.78
CA ARG A 63 22.72 28.13 -15.31
C ARG A 63 22.19 29.49 -14.84
N ALA A 64 21.31 30.12 -15.61
CA ALA A 64 20.70 31.40 -15.24
C ALA A 64 19.96 31.30 -13.89
N HIS A 65 19.24 30.21 -13.63
CA HIS A 65 18.61 29.99 -12.33
C HIS A 65 19.62 29.80 -11.19
N LEU A 66 20.76 29.13 -11.43
CA LEU A 66 21.84 29.04 -10.42
C LEU A 66 22.51 30.39 -10.17
N GLU A 67 22.76 31.18 -11.21
CA GLU A 67 23.30 32.54 -11.10
C GLU A 67 22.36 33.43 -10.28
N GLN A 68 21.05 33.31 -10.53
CA GLN A 68 20.03 34.01 -9.77
C GLN A 68 19.95 33.53 -8.32
N ALA A 69 19.99 32.21 -8.08
CA ALA A 69 20.01 31.65 -6.72
C ALA A 69 21.22 32.15 -5.92
N LEU A 70 22.40 32.23 -6.55
CA LEU A 70 23.60 32.75 -5.92
C LEU A 70 23.52 34.26 -5.67
N ALA A 71 23.04 35.04 -6.64
CA ALA A 71 22.96 36.50 -6.54
C ALA A 71 21.92 36.97 -5.50
N GLU A 72 20.79 36.28 -5.41
CA GLU A 72 19.67 36.63 -4.53
C GLU A 72 19.65 35.77 -3.25
N SER A 73 20.62 34.86 -3.06
CA SER A 73 20.64 33.88 -1.96
C SER A 73 19.33 33.07 -1.84
N LEU A 74 18.77 32.67 -2.98
CA LEU A 74 17.51 31.91 -3.01
C LEU A 74 17.73 30.46 -2.60
N PRO A 75 16.81 29.88 -1.81
CA PRO A 75 16.85 28.47 -1.50
C PRO A 75 16.64 27.63 -2.77
N ILE A 76 17.38 26.54 -2.87
CA ILE A 76 17.23 25.53 -3.90
C ILE A 76 16.37 24.40 -3.35
N ARG A 77 15.24 24.13 -4.00
CA ARG A 77 14.42 22.94 -3.78
C ARG A 77 14.69 21.90 -4.86
N VAL A 78 14.50 20.63 -4.53
CA VAL A 78 14.90 19.53 -5.41
C VAL A 78 13.76 18.60 -5.78
N VAL A 79 13.75 18.23 -7.06
CA VAL A 79 13.08 17.04 -7.59
C VAL A 79 14.18 16.03 -7.88
N VAL A 80 14.19 14.92 -7.13
CA VAL A 80 15.17 13.86 -7.29
C VAL A 80 14.74 12.98 -8.48
N ALA A 81 15.60 12.93 -9.50
CA ALA A 81 15.43 12.08 -10.66
C ALA A 81 16.14 10.74 -10.46
N THR A 82 15.43 9.64 -10.70
CA THR A 82 15.94 8.27 -10.68
C THR A 82 15.76 7.65 -12.05
N SER A 83 16.62 6.69 -12.39
CA SER A 83 16.54 5.96 -13.65
C SER A 83 16.93 4.50 -13.43
N ASP A 84 16.31 3.63 -14.21
CA ASP A 84 16.66 2.20 -14.30
C ASP A 84 18.00 1.96 -15.01
N ASN A 85 18.54 2.94 -15.73
CA ASN A 85 19.83 2.85 -16.39
C ASN A 85 20.68 4.14 -16.20
N PRO A 86 21.28 4.33 -15.01
CA PRO A 86 22.13 5.49 -14.70
C PRO A 86 23.32 5.66 -15.64
N THR A 87 23.85 4.56 -16.18
CA THR A 87 24.98 4.56 -17.14
C THR A 87 24.63 5.24 -18.46
N GLU A 88 23.47 4.94 -19.04
CA GLU A 88 22.98 5.63 -20.25
C GLU A 88 22.67 7.10 -20.00
N VAL A 89 22.17 7.43 -18.80
CA VAL A 89 21.92 8.81 -18.40
C VAL A 89 23.23 9.61 -18.34
N ARG A 90 24.29 9.06 -17.72
CA ARG A 90 25.63 9.68 -17.69
C ARG A 90 26.24 9.85 -19.08
N ALA A 91 25.90 8.96 -20.02
CA ALA A 91 26.32 9.06 -21.42
C ALA A 91 25.53 10.10 -22.24
N GLY A 92 24.56 10.82 -21.63
CA GLY A 92 23.74 11.83 -22.30
C GLY A 92 22.50 11.27 -23.02
N ASN A 93 22.25 9.96 -22.92
CA ASN A 93 21.12 9.28 -23.59
C ASN A 93 19.90 9.13 -22.68
N ALA A 94 19.66 10.09 -21.77
CA ALA A 94 18.58 10.00 -20.80
C ALA A 94 17.18 9.79 -21.42
N ALA A 95 16.98 10.11 -22.71
CA ALA A 95 15.73 9.84 -23.43
C ALA A 95 15.42 8.33 -23.60
N ARG A 96 16.43 7.46 -23.55
CA ARG A 96 16.31 6.01 -23.77
C ARG A 96 16.04 5.21 -22.49
N ALA A 97 16.12 5.85 -21.33
CA ALA A 97 15.93 5.21 -20.03
C ALA A 97 14.58 5.57 -19.41
N SER A 98 14.03 4.65 -18.60
CA SER A 98 12.88 4.96 -17.77
C SER A 98 13.31 5.90 -16.64
N LYS A 99 12.42 6.80 -16.26
CA LYS A 99 12.73 7.90 -15.34
C LYS A 99 11.58 8.15 -14.39
N ASP A 100 11.90 8.27 -13.12
CA ASP A 100 10.98 8.71 -12.08
C ASP A 100 11.51 9.97 -11.41
N PHE A 101 10.60 10.90 -11.15
CA PHE A 101 10.89 12.19 -10.54
C PHE A 101 10.14 12.26 -9.21
N GLU A 102 10.81 12.63 -8.12
CA GLU A 102 10.18 12.70 -6.80
C GLU A 102 10.61 13.99 -6.08
N PRO A 103 9.68 14.86 -5.67
CA PRO A 103 10.01 16.02 -4.83
C PRO A 103 10.56 15.57 -3.47
N ASP A 104 11.74 16.07 -3.08
CA ASP A 104 12.21 15.97 -1.69
C ASP A 104 12.06 17.33 -1.01
N PHE A 105 10.93 17.54 -0.35
CA PHE A 105 10.63 18.80 0.34
C PHE A 105 11.53 19.08 1.54
N SER A 106 12.17 18.04 2.10
CA SER A 106 13.08 18.18 3.23
C SER A 106 14.42 18.78 2.81
N LEU A 107 14.84 18.55 1.56
CA LEU A 107 16.12 19.05 1.07
C LEU A 107 16.00 20.52 0.63
N VAL A 108 16.76 21.37 1.31
CA VAL A 108 16.98 22.77 0.95
C VAL A 108 18.45 22.94 0.66
N GLY A 109 18.76 23.45 -0.51
CA GLY A 109 20.13 23.65 -0.96
C GLY A 109 20.49 25.09 -1.21
N GLN A 110 21.78 25.29 -1.42
CA GLN A 110 22.39 26.55 -1.79
C GLN A 110 23.54 26.32 -2.76
N VAL A 111 23.82 27.32 -3.60
CA VAL A 111 24.98 27.29 -4.49
C VAL A 111 26.24 27.54 -3.67
N VAL A 112 27.14 26.55 -3.65
CA VAL A 112 28.45 26.66 -3.00
C VAL A 112 29.47 27.26 -3.97
N SER A 113 29.46 26.79 -5.23
CA SER A 113 30.31 27.31 -6.28
C SER A 113 29.62 27.24 -7.64
N LEU A 114 29.92 28.21 -8.49
CA LEU A 114 29.42 28.28 -9.86
C LEU A 114 30.51 28.80 -10.79
N GLU A 115 31.29 27.89 -11.36
CA GLU A 115 32.36 28.20 -12.30
C GLU A 115 31.85 28.12 -13.74
N ALA A 116 32.71 28.43 -14.73
CA ALA A 116 32.31 28.43 -16.15
C ALA A 116 31.76 27.07 -16.62
N ASN A 117 32.37 25.97 -16.16
CA ASN A 117 32.05 24.61 -16.60
C ASN A 117 31.71 23.64 -15.47
N SER A 118 31.46 24.12 -14.27
CA SER A 118 31.12 23.27 -13.11
C SER A 118 30.26 24.05 -12.12
N PHE A 119 29.56 23.32 -11.27
CA PHE A 119 28.89 23.90 -10.10
C PHE A 119 28.87 22.89 -8.96
N GLU A 120 28.74 23.43 -7.75
CA GLU A 120 28.57 22.67 -6.52
C GLU A 120 27.41 23.25 -5.72
N LEU A 121 26.57 22.34 -5.22
CA LEU A 121 25.45 22.63 -4.34
C LEU A 121 25.65 21.89 -3.01
N ALA A 122 25.34 22.57 -1.92
CA ALA A 122 25.19 21.96 -0.59
C ALA A 122 23.71 21.87 -0.27
N PHE A 123 23.31 20.83 0.47
CA PHE A 123 21.95 20.58 0.90
C PHE A 123 21.88 20.24 2.39
N GLU A 124 20.84 20.74 3.03
CA GLU A 124 20.47 20.46 4.42
C GLU A 124 19.03 19.93 4.46
N ARG A 125 18.66 19.23 5.54
CA ARG A 125 17.34 18.61 5.71
C ARG A 125 16.38 19.45 6.55
N ASP A 126 16.33 20.75 6.24
CA ASP A 126 15.59 21.75 7.02
C ASP A 126 14.35 22.27 6.26
N GLY A 127 13.99 21.61 5.17
CA GLY A 127 12.84 21.98 4.36
C GLY A 127 11.51 21.54 4.95
N GLU A 128 10.60 22.50 5.06
CA GLU A 128 9.21 22.22 5.42
C GLU A 128 8.40 21.73 4.21
N LEU A 129 7.44 20.86 4.51
CA LEU A 129 6.42 20.44 3.55
C LEU A 129 5.52 21.64 3.21
N PRO A 130 5.31 21.96 1.92
CA PRO A 130 4.36 23.00 1.54
C PRO A 130 2.98 22.73 2.15
N GLU A 131 2.26 23.76 2.59
CA GLU A 131 0.89 23.61 3.14
C GLU A 131 -0.02 22.84 2.17
N THR A 132 0.14 23.03 0.87
CA THR A 132 -0.58 22.27 -0.16
C THR A 132 -0.26 20.78 -0.11
N GLU A 133 0.98 20.38 0.18
CA GLU A 133 1.38 18.99 0.38
C GLU A 133 0.95 18.44 1.73
N VAL A 134 0.94 19.26 2.78
CA VAL A 134 0.35 18.90 4.08
C VAL A 134 -1.14 18.61 3.88
N ILE A 135 -1.87 19.49 3.18
CA ILE A 135 -3.28 19.29 2.83
C ILE A 135 -3.47 18.08 1.91
N LEU A 136 -2.59 17.83 0.94
CA LEU A 136 -2.68 16.64 0.07
C LEU A 136 -2.35 15.34 0.82
N ARG A 137 -1.50 15.39 1.85
CA ARG A 137 -1.19 14.26 2.74
C ARG A 137 -2.27 14.04 3.80
N ASP A 138 -2.92 15.12 4.24
CA ASP A 138 -4.04 15.11 5.19
C ASP A 138 -5.37 14.75 4.50
N ARG A 139 -5.51 15.07 3.20
CA ARG A 139 -6.56 14.53 2.35
C ARG A 139 -6.27 13.05 2.18
N ALA A 140 -7.11 12.21 2.77
CA ALA A 140 -7.10 10.79 2.49
C ALA A 140 -7.12 10.59 0.97
N THR A 141 -6.03 10.04 0.42
CA THR A 141 -6.00 9.47 -0.92
C THR A 141 -7.12 8.44 -1.01
N VAL A 142 -7.73 8.28 -2.20
CA VAL A 142 -8.80 7.29 -2.36
C VAL A 142 -8.35 5.97 -1.81
N LYS A 143 -9.06 5.53 -0.79
CA LYS A 143 -8.79 4.23 -0.23
C LYS A 143 -9.24 3.22 -1.27
N TYR A 144 -8.40 2.24 -1.59
CA TYR A 144 -8.72 1.23 -2.61
C TYR A 144 -10.12 0.62 -2.42
N TRP A 145 -10.61 0.50 -1.18
CA TRP A 145 -11.96 0.01 -0.89
C TRP A 145 -13.08 0.92 -1.42
N GLN A 146 -12.89 2.25 -1.49
CA GLN A 146 -13.86 3.18 -2.07
C GLN A 146 -13.96 3.01 -3.58
N VAL A 147 -12.85 2.72 -4.26
CA VAL A 147 -12.87 2.39 -5.69
C VAL A 147 -13.61 1.07 -5.93
N ALA A 148 -13.33 0.05 -5.13
CA ALA A 148 -14.06 -1.22 -5.19
C ALA A 148 -15.56 -1.04 -4.93
N GLU A 149 -15.91 -0.19 -3.97
CA GLU A 149 -17.27 0.18 -3.62
C GLU A 149 -17.99 0.88 -4.77
N ALA A 150 -17.36 1.90 -5.37
CA ALA A 150 -17.91 2.64 -6.51
C ALA A 150 -18.23 1.71 -7.69
N VAL A 151 -17.30 0.81 -8.03
CA VAL A 151 -17.49 -0.17 -9.11
C VAL A 151 -18.60 -1.17 -8.76
N GLY A 152 -18.68 -1.60 -7.49
CA GLY A 152 -19.76 -2.48 -7.02
C GLY A 152 -21.14 -1.81 -7.06
N ALA A 153 -21.23 -0.55 -6.66
CA ALA A 153 -22.48 0.22 -6.57
C ALA A 153 -23.07 0.52 -7.95
N LEU A 154 -22.23 0.80 -8.94
CA LEU A 154 -22.67 1.09 -10.31
C LEU A 154 -23.34 -0.11 -11.00
N ALA A 155 -23.08 -1.34 -10.53
CA ALA A 155 -23.75 -2.58 -10.96
C ALA A 155 -23.76 -2.84 -12.47
N LYS A 156 -22.83 -2.22 -13.19
CA LYS A 156 -22.56 -2.40 -14.62
C LYS A 156 -21.07 -2.18 -14.87
N PRO A 157 -20.49 -2.75 -15.93
CA PRO A 157 -19.15 -2.38 -16.36
C PRO A 157 -19.08 -0.86 -16.56
N SER A 158 -18.23 -0.21 -15.78
CA SER A 158 -18.20 1.26 -15.68
C SER A 158 -16.84 1.82 -16.04
N SER A 159 -16.85 2.94 -16.75
CA SER A 159 -15.65 3.68 -17.13
C SER A 159 -15.01 4.38 -15.93
N THR A 160 -13.73 4.75 -16.04
CA THR A 160 -13.05 5.57 -15.02
C THR A 160 -13.78 6.88 -14.73
N SER A 161 -14.48 7.46 -15.72
CA SER A 161 -15.23 8.70 -15.55
C SER A 161 -16.48 8.49 -14.68
N GLU A 162 -17.27 7.45 -14.96
CA GLU A 162 -18.46 7.13 -14.17
C GLU A 162 -18.10 6.80 -12.72
N ILE A 163 -16.99 6.06 -12.52
CA ILE A 163 -16.48 5.74 -11.19
C ILE A 163 -16.04 7.00 -10.45
N ARG A 164 -15.35 7.93 -11.14
CA ARG A 164 -14.93 9.21 -10.57
C ARG A 164 -16.12 10.08 -10.17
N GLU A 165 -17.15 10.12 -11.00
CA GLU A 165 -18.37 10.87 -10.72
C GLU A 165 -19.09 10.32 -9.47
N TRP A 166 -19.22 8.99 -9.37
CA TRP A 166 -19.79 8.34 -8.21
C TRP A 166 -18.99 8.64 -6.93
N LEU A 167 -17.66 8.54 -7.01
CA LEU A 167 -16.77 8.86 -5.88
C LEU A 167 -16.88 10.32 -5.46
N GLY A 168 -16.97 11.26 -6.40
CA GLY A 168 -17.16 12.68 -6.08
C GLY A 168 -18.49 12.97 -5.39
N ALA A 169 -19.55 12.23 -5.73
CA ALA A 169 -20.86 12.37 -5.10
C ALA A 169 -20.91 11.79 -3.67
N HIS A 170 -20.22 10.69 -3.41
CA HIS A 170 -20.29 9.97 -2.12
C HIS A 170 -19.14 10.32 -1.16
N TYR A 171 -18.00 10.76 -1.70
CA TYR A 171 -16.80 11.15 -0.97
C TYR A 171 -16.28 12.52 -1.45
N PRO A 172 -17.08 13.61 -1.33
CA PRO A 172 -16.76 14.92 -1.90
C PRO A 172 -15.55 15.61 -1.26
N GLY A 173 -15.14 15.19 -0.06
CA GLY A 173 -13.99 15.75 0.67
C GLY A 173 -12.66 15.03 0.44
N GLU A 174 -12.66 13.95 -0.34
CA GLU A 174 -11.48 13.09 -0.55
C GLU A 174 -10.79 13.35 -1.89
N ASP A 175 -9.48 13.12 -1.94
CA ASP A 175 -8.72 13.31 -3.18
C ASP A 175 -8.81 12.06 -4.07
N HIS A 176 -9.47 12.23 -5.23
CA HIS A 176 -9.66 11.18 -6.24
C HIS A 176 -8.57 11.09 -7.31
N SER A 177 -7.42 11.76 -7.12
CA SER A 177 -6.34 11.86 -8.11
C SER A 177 -5.69 10.52 -8.45
N ASP A 178 -5.62 9.59 -7.51
CA ASP A 178 -4.98 8.27 -7.65
C ASP A 178 -5.92 7.15 -8.16
N LEU A 179 -7.17 7.48 -8.53
CA LEU A 179 -8.18 6.51 -8.98
C LEU A 179 -7.64 5.53 -10.04
N GLY A 180 -6.87 5.99 -11.00
CA GLY A 180 -6.30 5.13 -12.04
C GLY A 180 -5.32 4.09 -11.48
N ALA A 181 -4.51 4.47 -10.50
CA ALA A 181 -3.59 3.55 -9.83
C ALA A 181 -4.37 2.52 -9.00
N ASN A 182 -5.38 2.97 -8.24
CA ASN A 182 -6.26 2.07 -7.48
C ASN A 182 -7.02 1.09 -8.38
N LEU A 183 -7.55 1.54 -9.52
CA LEU A 183 -8.22 0.67 -10.49
C LEU A 183 -7.25 -0.41 -11.02
N SER A 184 -6.06 -0.02 -11.47
CA SER A 184 -5.06 -0.99 -11.91
C SER A 184 -4.66 -1.95 -10.79
N PHE A 185 -4.44 -1.45 -9.57
CA PHE A 185 -4.03 -2.24 -8.41
C PHE A 185 -5.01 -3.37 -8.06
N LEU A 186 -6.30 -3.08 -8.10
CA LEU A 186 -7.39 -4.00 -7.75
C LEU A 186 -7.78 -4.97 -8.87
N THR A 187 -7.33 -4.70 -10.11
CA THR A 187 -7.80 -5.43 -11.30
C THR A 187 -6.96 -6.67 -11.57
N VAL A 188 -7.57 -7.85 -11.54
CA VAL A 188 -6.85 -9.14 -11.64
C VAL A 188 -6.15 -9.35 -12.99
N ASN A 189 -6.73 -8.82 -14.07
CA ASN A 189 -6.23 -8.95 -15.44
C ASN A 189 -5.53 -7.67 -15.94
N ASP A 190 -5.09 -6.80 -15.02
CA ASP A 190 -4.23 -5.65 -15.33
C ASP A 190 -2.78 -5.95 -14.95
N THR A 191 -1.89 -5.97 -15.94
CA THR A 191 -0.47 -6.23 -15.72
C THR A 191 0.20 -5.10 -14.92
N ASN A 192 -0.32 -3.88 -14.95
CA ASN A 192 0.25 -2.73 -14.24
C ASN A 192 0.15 -2.85 -12.72
N ARG A 193 -0.74 -3.70 -12.21
CA ARG A 193 -0.91 -3.91 -10.76
C ARG A 193 0.38 -4.31 -10.04
N ARG A 194 1.33 -4.94 -10.75
CA ARG A 194 2.65 -5.32 -10.24
C ARG A 194 3.51 -4.15 -9.75
N HIS A 195 3.28 -2.97 -10.31
CA HIS A 195 4.02 -1.76 -9.92
C HIS A 195 3.51 -1.18 -8.61
N TYR A 196 2.27 -1.52 -8.23
CA TYR A 196 1.60 -1.03 -7.02
C TYR A 196 1.67 -2.04 -5.86
N ASP A 197 1.94 -3.33 -6.11
CA ASP A 197 2.21 -4.36 -5.08
C ASP A 197 3.61 -4.97 -5.22
N LYS A 198 4.65 -4.25 -4.79
CA LYS A 198 6.05 -4.73 -4.89
C LYS A 198 6.33 -5.95 -4.01
N THR A 199 5.52 -6.14 -2.96
CA THR A 199 5.64 -7.24 -1.99
C THR A 199 5.04 -8.55 -2.49
N ARG A 200 4.01 -8.49 -3.33
CA ARG A 200 3.32 -9.67 -3.86
C ARG A 200 4.20 -10.47 -4.83
N LYS A 201 4.32 -11.78 -4.57
CA LYS A 201 5.09 -12.72 -5.41
C LYS A 201 4.21 -13.71 -6.16
N ASP A 202 3.02 -14.01 -5.64
CA ASP A 202 2.03 -14.85 -6.30
C ASP A 202 0.87 -14.00 -6.82
N TRP A 203 0.65 -14.03 -8.14
CA TRP A 203 -0.37 -13.25 -8.82
C TRP A 203 -1.62 -14.04 -9.16
N ARG A 204 -1.69 -15.31 -8.77
CA ARG A 204 -2.84 -16.15 -9.06
C ARG A 204 -4.06 -15.67 -8.27
N SER A 205 -5.18 -15.46 -8.95
CA SER A 205 -6.40 -14.94 -8.32
C SER A 205 -7.17 -15.97 -7.49
N ASN A 206 -6.79 -17.26 -7.57
CA ASN A 206 -7.25 -18.30 -6.64
C ASN A 206 -6.48 -18.31 -5.31
N SER A 207 -5.48 -17.45 -5.13
CA SER A 207 -4.81 -17.25 -3.83
C SER A 207 -5.66 -16.52 -2.79
N ASN A 208 -6.88 -16.08 -3.18
CA ASN A 208 -7.80 -15.29 -2.34
C ASN A 208 -7.19 -13.99 -1.81
N HIS A 209 -6.36 -13.34 -2.62
CA HIS A 209 -5.77 -12.07 -2.22
C HIS A 209 -6.87 -10.99 -2.04
N PRO A 210 -6.82 -10.17 -0.96
CA PRO A 210 -7.86 -9.17 -0.66
C PRO A 210 -8.02 -8.10 -1.74
N ARG A 211 -6.99 -7.93 -2.59
CA ARG A 211 -6.95 -6.94 -3.69
C ARG A 211 -7.33 -7.50 -5.06
N ASP A 212 -7.80 -8.74 -5.13
CA ASP A 212 -8.28 -9.35 -6.38
C ASP A 212 -9.77 -9.04 -6.59
N LEU A 213 -10.12 -7.75 -6.65
CA LEU A 213 -11.51 -7.28 -6.53
C LEU A 213 -12.17 -6.91 -7.85
N LEU A 214 -11.38 -6.47 -8.84
CA LEU A 214 -11.91 -5.91 -10.09
C LEU A 214 -11.47 -6.71 -11.31
N PHE A 215 -12.26 -6.64 -12.36
CA PHE A 215 -11.97 -7.16 -13.68
C PHE A 215 -12.12 -6.03 -14.70
N ARG A 216 -11.15 -5.89 -15.62
CA ARG A 216 -11.25 -4.91 -16.71
C ARG A 216 -11.74 -5.56 -17.99
N ARG A 217 -12.63 -4.87 -18.70
CA ARG A 217 -13.06 -5.18 -20.07
C ARG A 217 -12.53 -4.14 -21.05
N GLY A 218 -12.43 -4.54 -22.31
CA GLY A 218 -12.03 -3.65 -23.40
C GLY A 218 -10.52 -3.36 -23.45
N LYS A 219 -10.10 -2.60 -24.46
CA LYS A 219 -8.73 -2.12 -24.66
C LYS A 219 -8.75 -0.62 -24.96
N SER A 220 -7.73 0.11 -24.52
CA SER A 220 -7.53 1.54 -24.83
C SER A 220 -8.70 2.45 -24.42
N ARG A 221 -9.45 3.06 -25.35
CA ARG A 221 -10.49 4.08 -25.06
C ARG A 221 -11.85 3.53 -24.60
N GLY A 222 -12.03 2.21 -24.56
CA GLY A 222 -13.27 1.55 -24.13
C GLY A 222 -13.11 0.70 -22.87
N VAL A 223 -12.16 1.06 -22.00
CA VAL A 223 -11.90 0.28 -20.78
C VAL A 223 -13.01 0.54 -19.76
N THR A 224 -13.61 -0.56 -19.30
CA THR A 224 -14.58 -0.54 -18.19
C THR A 224 -14.16 -1.53 -17.12
N TYR A 225 -14.59 -1.28 -15.89
CA TYR A 225 -14.30 -2.09 -14.71
C TYR A 225 -15.57 -2.64 -14.13
N GLU A 226 -15.51 -3.88 -13.66
CA GLU A 226 -16.61 -4.54 -12.96
C GLU A 226 -16.05 -5.39 -11.80
N PRO A 227 -16.91 -5.82 -10.87
CA PRO A 227 -16.56 -6.77 -9.82
C PRO A 227 -15.95 -8.07 -10.37
N PHE A 228 -14.78 -8.48 -9.87
CA PHE A 228 -14.18 -9.76 -10.23
C PHE A 228 -14.89 -10.92 -9.53
N ARG A 229 -15.63 -11.70 -10.33
CA ARG A 229 -16.19 -13.00 -9.97
C ARG A 229 -15.45 -14.11 -10.71
N ALA A 230 -14.79 -15.01 -9.98
CA ALA A 230 -14.04 -16.13 -10.60
C ALA A 230 -14.96 -17.10 -11.35
N SER A 231 -16.21 -17.26 -10.90
CA SER A 231 -17.27 -18.05 -11.56
C SER A 231 -17.59 -17.56 -12.97
N ILE A 232 -17.46 -16.24 -13.20
CA ILE A 232 -17.75 -15.60 -14.50
C ILE A 232 -16.48 -15.39 -15.32
N HIS A 233 -15.42 -14.91 -14.68
CA HIS A 233 -14.21 -14.45 -15.37
C HIS A 233 -13.11 -15.51 -15.44
N GLY A 234 -13.27 -16.64 -14.73
CA GLY A 234 -12.20 -17.60 -14.47
C GLY A 234 -11.11 -17.04 -13.57
N HIS A 235 -10.14 -17.88 -13.21
CA HIS A 235 -8.97 -17.42 -12.47
C HIS A 235 -7.89 -16.90 -13.39
N TRP A 236 -7.07 -15.96 -12.89
CA TRP A 236 -6.05 -15.26 -13.65
C TRP A 236 -4.74 -15.26 -12.89
N THR A 237 -3.63 -15.18 -13.61
CA THR A 237 -2.30 -14.93 -13.05
C THR A 237 -1.57 -13.90 -13.91
N LEU A 238 -0.56 -13.25 -13.34
CA LEU A 238 0.41 -12.49 -14.09
C LEU A 238 1.70 -13.29 -14.21
N GLN A 239 2.26 -13.36 -15.42
CA GLN A 239 3.55 -14.00 -15.67
C GLN A 239 4.29 -13.29 -16.81
N PRO A 240 5.64 -13.27 -16.80
CA PRO A 240 6.40 -12.86 -17.96
C PRO A 240 6.28 -13.90 -19.08
N ASN A 241 6.12 -13.44 -20.31
CA ASN A 241 6.27 -14.29 -21.50
C ASN A 241 7.75 -14.56 -21.81
N ASP A 242 8.02 -15.35 -22.85
CA ASP A 242 9.38 -15.72 -23.28
C ASP A 242 10.27 -14.50 -23.60
N GLY A 243 9.67 -13.35 -23.90
CA GLY A 243 10.35 -12.07 -24.15
C GLY A 243 10.49 -11.17 -22.91
N GLY A 244 10.14 -11.65 -21.71
CA GLY A 244 10.20 -10.89 -20.46
C GLY A 244 9.07 -9.85 -20.28
N VAL A 245 8.10 -9.80 -21.19
CA VAL A 245 6.95 -8.90 -21.11
C VAL A 245 5.87 -9.56 -20.25
N TRP A 246 5.43 -8.86 -19.21
CA TRP A 246 4.38 -9.34 -18.32
C TRP A 246 3.02 -9.34 -19.02
N GLU A 247 2.35 -10.49 -18.96
CA GLU A 247 1.00 -10.70 -19.47
C GLU A 247 0.07 -11.23 -18.37
N ALA A 248 -1.22 -10.95 -18.54
CA ALA A 248 -2.27 -11.54 -17.74
C ALA A 248 -2.77 -12.79 -18.46
N VAL A 249 -2.64 -13.94 -17.80
CA VAL A 249 -2.97 -15.25 -18.36
C VAL A 249 -4.11 -15.86 -17.55
N GLN A 250 -5.12 -16.37 -18.22
CA GLN A 250 -6.20 -17.09 -17.58
C GLN A 250 -5.70 -18.49 -17.17
N LEU A 251 -5.90 -18.87 -15.92
CA LEU A 251 -5.56 -20.19 -15.41
C LEU A 251 -6.56 -21.22 -15.93
N ALA A 252 -6.06 -22.41 -16.28
CA ALA A 252 -6.91 -23.52 -16.70
C ALA A 252 -7.89 -23.89 -15.57
N ALA A 253 -9.16 -24.03 -15.92
CA ALA A 253 -10.17 -24.46 -14.97
C ALA A 253 -9.94 -25.92 -14.56
N THR A 254 -9.78 -26.15 -13.27
CA THR A 254 -9.78 -27.48 -12.64
C THR A 254 -11.04 -27.65 -11.81
N ALA A 255 -11.44 -28.89 -11.53
CA ALA A 255 -12.58 -29.19 -10.67
C ALA A 255 -12.48 -28.47 -9.30
N GLN A 256 -11.26 -28.36 -8.77
CA GLN A 256 -10.97 -27.62 -7.55
C GLN A 256 -11.21 -26.11 -7.72
N SER A 257 -10.67 -25.49 -8.78
CA SER A 257 -10.85 -24.06 -9.00
C SER A 257 -12.31 -23.68 -9.29
N THR A 258 -13.07 -24.58 -9.92
CA THR A 258 -14.50 -24.39 -10.16
C THR A 258 -15.29 -24.43 -8.85
N ALA A 259 -15.03 -25.42 -7.99
CA ALA A 259 -15.65 -25.50 -6.67
C ALA A 259 -15.29 -24.30 -5.77
N GLU A 260 -14.04 -23.83 -5.83
CA GLU A 260 -13.59 -22.62 -5.13
C GLU A 260 -14.32 -21.37 -5.66
N ALA A 261 -14.49 -21.24 -6.97
CA ALA A 261 -15.20 -20.14 -7.61
C ALA A 261 -16.70 -20.14 -7.28
N GLU A 262 -17.35 -21.31 -7.27
CA GLU A 262 -18.76 -21.48 -6.90
C GLU A 262 -18.99 -21.17 -5.41
N GLY A 263 -18.10 -21.66 -4.53
CA GLY A 263 -18.13 -21.34 -3.11
C GLY A 263 -18.00 -19.83 -2.85
N GLN A 264 -17.17 -19.12 -3.62
CA GLN A 264 -17.06 -17.66 -3.54
C GLN A 264 -18.30 -16.93 -4.06
N ASP A 265 -18.98 -17.46 -5.07
CA ASP A 265 -20.18 -16.85 -5.65
C ASP A 265 -21.36 -16.84 -4.67
N SER A 266 -21.42 -17.84 -3.78
CA SER A 266 -22.39 -17.86 -2.68
C SER A 266 -22.23 -16.65 -1.74
N ALA A 267 -21.01 -16.12 -1.57
CA ALA A 267 -20.74 -14.94 -0.74
C ALA A 267 -21.30 -13.63 -1.34
N PHE A 268 -21.47 -13.57 -2.67
CA PHE A 268 -22.18 -12.47 -3.34
C PHE A 268 -23.70 -12.58 -3.22
N SER A 269 -24.22 -13.75 -2.84
CA SER A 269 -25.66 -14.05 -2.77
C SER A 269 -26.25 -13.88 -1.37
N HIS A 270 -25.42 -13.70 -0.34
CA HIS A 270 -25.88 -13.42 1.03
C HIS A 270 -26.12 -11.92 1.21
N LEU A 271 -27.40 -11.53 1.26
CA LEU A 271 -27.85 -10.18 1.57
C LEU A 271 -27.58 -9.82 3.04
N PRO A 272 -27.32 -8.54 3.38
CA PRO A 272 -27.16 -8.09 4.75
C PRO A 272 -28.48 -8.20 5.55
N PRO A 273 -28.43 -8.02 6.88
CA PRO A 273 -29.61 -7.75 7.71
C PRO A 273 -30.44 -6.59 7.16
N LEU A 274 -31.76 -6.65 7.33
CA LEU A 274 -32.76 -5.75 6.72
C LEU A 274 -32.65 -4.27 7.18
N ASP A 275 -31.78 -3.99 8.14
CA ASP A 275 -31.67 -2.74 8.90
C ASP A 275 -30.35 -1.97 8.67
N SER A 276 -29.58 -2.27 7.61
CA SER A 276 -28.39 -1.47 7.25
C SER A 276 -28.71 -0.32 6.28
N ASP A 277 -28.36 0.92 6.65
CA ASP A 277 -28.41 2.12 5.79
C ASP A 277 -27.45 2.09 4.57
N HIS A 278 -26.72 0.99 4.38
CA HIS A 278 -25.78 0.79 3.27
C HIS A 278 -26.33 -0.22 2.25
N ASP A 279 -26.21 0.08 0.95
CA ASP A 279 -26.60 -0.81 -0.16
C ASP A 279 -26.01 -2.22 0.03
N ALA A 280 -26.86 -3.25 -0.06
CA ALA A 280 -26.50 -4.65 0.14
C ALA A 280 -25.27 -5.14 -0.64
N ARG A 281 -24.98 -4.49 -1.77
CA ARG A 281 -23.84 -4.81 -2.65
C ARG A 281 -22.52 -4.20 -2.16
N VAL A 282 -22.58 -3.05 -1.48
CA VAL A 282 -21.44 -2.41 -0.80
C VAL A 282 -20.98 -3.26 0.37
N TRP A 283 -21.94 -3.82 1.12
CA TRP A 283 -21.66 -4.78 2.18
C TRP A 283 -21.05 -6.08 1.61
N ALA A 284 -21.60 -6.63 0.52
CA ALA A 284 -21.06 -7.83 -0.11
C ALA A 284 -19.60 -7.67 -0.56
N MET A 285 -19.23 -6.52 -1.14
CA MET A 285 -17.84 -6.26 -1.56
C MET A 285 -16.87 -6.05 -0.40
N ARG A 286 -17.26 -5.29 0.63
CA ARG A 286 -16.47 -5.14 1.85
C ARG A 286 -16.34 -6.47 2.59
N ALA A 287 -17.42 -7.26 2.67
CA ALA A 287 -17.41 -8.60 3.24
C ALA A 287 -16.54 -9.56 2.43
N VAL A 288 -16.55 -9.50 1.09
CA VAL A 288 -15.66 -10.31 0.24
C VAL A 288 -14.20 -9.91 0.43
N ALA A 289 -13.87 -8.62 0.47
CA ALA A 289 -12.51 -8.14 0.72
C ALA A 289 -12.03 -8.47 2.15
N GLN A 290 -12.87 -8.27 3.16
CA GLN A 290 -12.59 -8.62 4.56
C GLN A 290 -12.47 -10.14 4.76
N ARG A 291 -13.33 -10.95 4.13
CA ARG A 291 -13.25 -12.42 4.18
C ARG A 291 -12.04 -12.96 3.42
N ARG A 292 -11.66 -12.36 2.28
CA ARG A 292 -10.43 -12.69 1.55
C ARG A 292 -9.18 -12.28 2.34
N GLY A 293 -9.18 -11.10 2.95
CA GLY A 293 -8.15 -10.63 3.89
C GLY A 293 -8.03 -11.56 5.09
N GLN A 294 -9.14 -11.94 5.72
CA GLN A 294 -9.19 -12.95 6.78
C GLN A 294 -8.70 -14.31 6.32
N THR A 295 -9.01 -14.75 5.09
CA THR A 295 -8.52 -16.02 4.54
C THR A 295 -7.01 -15.98 4.30
N PHE A 296 -6.47 -14.87 3.81
CA PHE A 296 -5.03 -14.68 3.63
C PHE A 296 -4.28 -14.59 4.96
N PHE A 297 -4.77 -13.78 5.90
CA PHE A 297 -4.25 -13.70 7.27
C PHE A 297 -4.29 -15.06 7.98
N ARG A 298 -5.40 -15.80 7.82
CA ARG A 298 -5.53 -17.17 8.31
C ARG A 298 -4.51 -18.11 7.70
N ASN A 299 -4.28 -18.04 6.39
CA ASN A 299 -3.27 -18.89 5.74
C ASN A 299 -1.85 -18.56 6.25
N GLN A 300 -1.52 -17.27 6.42
CA GLN A 300 -0.24 -16.89 7.01
C GLN A 300 -0.06 -17.41 8.44
N LEU A 301 -1.12 -17.42 9.26
CA LEU A 301 -1.07 -17.97 10.61
C LEU A 301 -1.03 -19.51 10.62
N LEU A 302 -1.75 -20.18 9.71
CA LEU A 302 -1.65 -21.63 9.52
C LEU A 302 -0.21 -22.04 9.21
N ASP A 303 0.46 -21.31 8.31
CA ASP A 303 1.86 -21.56 7.97
C ASP A 303 2.78 -21.25 9.15
N ALA A 304 2.62 -20.09 9.80
CA ALA A 304 3.48 -19.67 10.90
C ALA A 304 3.42 -20.59 12.13
N TYR A 305 2.26 -21.17 12.42
CA TYR A 305 2.03 -22.06 13.58
C TYR A 305 2.09 -23.55 13.22
N GLY A 306 2.45 -23.91 11.98
CA GLY A 306 2.54 -25.31 11.55
C GLY A 306 1.21 -26.05 11.64
N CYS A 307 0.10 -25.37 11.33
CA CYS A 307 -1.27 -25.89 11.41
C CYS A 307 -1.66 -26.40 12.80
N ARG A 308 -1.22 -25.72 13.87
CA ARG A 308 -1.53 -26.09 15.26
C ARG A 308 -2.02 -24.90 16.07
N CYS A 309 -3.08 -25.12 16.86
CA CYS A 309 -3.54 -24.14 17.84
C CYS A 309 -2.39 -23.71 18.76
N ALA A 310 -2.21 -22.40 18.95
CA ALA A 310 -1.16 -21.82 19.77
C ALA A 310 -1.24 -22.28 21.23
N ILE A 311 -2.45 -22.49 21.76
CA ILE A 311 -2.67 -22.90 23.15
C ILE A 311 -2.66 -24.42 23.28
N THR A 312 -3.57 -25.12 22.60
CA THR A 312 -3.79 -26.57 22.84
C THR A 312 -2.93 -27.48 21.96
N GLY A 313 -2.32 -26.96 20.90
CA GLY A 313 -1.62 -27.77 19.91
C GLY A 313 -2.51 -28.65 19.03
N CYS A 314 -3.84 -28.48 19.11
CA CYS A 314 -4.81 -29.12 18.23
C CYS A 314 -4.42 -28.90 16.76
N SER A 315 -4.36 -29.98 15.97
CA SER A 315 -3.98 -29.97 14.55
C SER A 315 -5.14 -30.22 13.59
N ALA A 316 -6.38 -30.28 14.08
CA ALA A 316 -7.56 -30.36 13.23
C ALA A 316 -7.77 -29.00 12.56
N LYS A 317 -7.33 -28.86 11.30
CA LYS A 317 -7.26 -27.59 10.58
C LYS A 317 -8.62 -26.89 10.46
N GLU A 318 -9.69 -27.68 10.40
CA GLU A 318 -11.08 -27.25 10.23
C GLU A 318 -11.59 -26.44 11.44
N VAL A 319 -11.07 -26.71 12.64
CA VAL A 319 -11.48 -26.01 13.87
C VAL A 319 -10.53 -24.88 14.26
N LEU A 320 -9.44 -24.69 13.52
CA LEU A 320 -8.51 -23.59 13.76
C LEU A 320 -9.07 -22.29 13.18
N GLU A 321 -8.77 -21.17 13.79
CA GLU A 321 -9.20 -19.83 13.41
C GLU A 321 -8.09 -18.81 13.66
N ALA A 322 -8.11 -17.73 12.88
CA ALA A 322 -7.15 -16.65 12.94
C ALA A 322 -7.69 -15.55 13.86
N ALA A 323 -7.17 -15.49 15.08
CA ALA A 323 -7.54 -14.48 16.06
C ALA A 323 -6.59 -13.29 15.96
N HIS A 324 -7.13 -12.08 15.82
CA HIS A 324 -6.33 -10.86 15.95
C HIS A 324 -6.12 -10.53 17.43
N ILE A 325 -4.89 -10.13 17.80
CA ILE A 325 -4.58 -9.69 19.16
C ILE A 325 -5.17 -8.30 19.40
N LEU A 326 -4.90 -7.37 18.49
CA LEU A 326 -5.57 -6.07 18.44
C LEU A 326 -6.58 -6.05 17.29
N PRO A 327 -7.75 -5.40 17.47
CA PRO A 327 -8.80 -5.36 16.45
C PRO A 327 -8.29 -4.91 15.08
N TYR A 328 -8.85 -5.51 14.04
CA TYR A 328 -8.57 -5.13 12.66
C TYR A 328 -8.91 -3.65 12.40
N ARG A 329 -7.96 -2.90 11.83
CA ARG A 329 -8.12 -1.49 11.41
C ARG A 329 -7.72 -1.26 9.95
N GLY A 330 -7.69 -2.31 9.13
CA GLY A 330 -7.23 -2.30 7.74
C GLY A 330 -6.04 -3.23 7.51
N ASP A 331 -5.64 -3.42 6.24
CA ASP A 331 -4.57 -4.37 5.81
C ASP A 331 -3.27 -4.28 6.63
N HIS A 332 -2.91 -3.08 7.11
CA HIS A 332 -1.69 -2.88 7.92
C HIS A 332 -1.73 -3.58 9.29
N THR A 333 -2.92 -4.02 9.74
CA THR A 333 -3.13 -4.78 10.98
C THR A 333 -3.21 -6.30 10.77
N ASP A 334 -3.27 -6.78 9.52
CA ASP A 334 -3.22 -8.21 9.13
C ASP A 334 -1.78 -8.73 9.10
N ARG A 335 -1.07 -8.54 10.21
CA ARG A 335 0.32 -8.97 10.38
C ARG A 335 0.37 -10.22 11.25
N VAL A 336 1.26 -11.16 10.93
CA VAL A 336 1.42 -12.41 11.69
C VAL A 336 1.77 -12.14 13.17
N ASP A 337 2.55 -11.09 13.46
CA ASP A 337 2.86 -10.66 14.82
C ASP A 337 1.67 -10.01 15.56
N ASN A 338 0.55 -9.74 14.88
CA ASN A 338 -0.72 -9.33 15.46
C ASN A 338 -1.75 -10.48 15.53
N GLY A 339 -1.31 -11.74 15.35
CA GLY A 339 -2.21 -12.88 15.23
C GLY A 339 -1.86 -14.08 16.08
N LEU A 340 -2.89 -14.81 16.50
CA LEU A 340 -2.81 -16.14 17.11
C LEU A 340 -3.65 -17.12 16.29
N LEU A 341 -3.12 -18.32 16.05
CA LEU A 341 -3.93 -19.40 15.49
C LEU A 341 -4.57 -20.19 16.63
N LEU A 342 -5.88 -20.10 16.81
CA LEU A 342 -6.60 -20.66 17.95
C LEU A 342 -7.65 -21.68 17.50
N ARG A 343 -8.10 -22.56 18.40
CA ARG A 343 -9.33 -23.33 18.17
C ARG A 343 -10.53 -22.37 18.28
N ALA A 344 -11.60 -22.60 17.52
CA ALA A 344 -12.75 -21.68 17.43
C ALA A 344 -13.36 -21.25 18.78
N ASP A 345 -13.45 -22.18 19.73
CA ASP A 345 -13.89 -21.88 21.11
C ASP A 345 -12.92 -20.95 21.85
N LEU A 346 -11.61 -21.17 21.74
CA LEU A 346 -10.58 -20.33 22.35
C LEU A 346 -10.47 -18.97 21.68
N HIS A 347 -10.68 -18.90 20.36
CA HIS A 347 -10.81 -17.64 19.63
C HIS A 347 -12.00 -16.84 20.18
N THR A 348 -13.16 -17.47 20.33
CA THR A 348 -14.34 -16.83 20.93
C THR A 348 -14.04 -16.30 22.33
N LEU A 349 -13.41 -17.09 23.21
CA LEU A 349 -13.04 -16.64 24.55
C LEU A 349 -12.02 -15.48 24.54
N PHE A 350 -11.10 -15.49 23.58
CA PHE A 350 -10.08 -14.45 23.42
C PHE A 350 -10.70 -13.13 22.96
N ASP A 351 -11.65 -13.18 22.01
CA ASP A 351 -12.38 -12.01 21.51
C ASP A 351 -13.34 -11.44 22.55
N CYS A 352 -13.97 -12.31 23.34
CA CYS A 352 -14.81 -11.93 24.47
C CYS A 352 -14.01 -11.40 25.67
N LEU A 353 -12.68 -11.30 25.57
CA LEU A 353 -11.78 -10.82 26.63
C LEU A 353 -11.83 -11.68 27.91
N LEU A 354 -12.16 -12.96 27.77
CA LEU A 354 -12.22 -13.95 28.87
C LEU A 354 -10.94 -14.77 28.99
N LEU A 355 -10.08 -14.74 27.97
CA LEU A 355 -8.80 -15.44 27.89
C LEU A 355 -7.74 -14.48 27.34
N TRP A 356 -6.56 -14.41 27.96
CA TRP A 356 -5.44 -13.61 27.45
C TRP A 356 -4.10 -14.32 27.64
N ILE A 357 -3.05 -13.76 27.02
CA ILE A 357 -1.68 -14.26 27.16
C ILE A 357 -0.87 -13.30 28.04
N THR A 358 -0.22 -13.85 29.06
CA THR A 358 0.64 -13.12 29.99
C THR A 358 2.00 -12.76 29.36
N PRO A 359 2.75 -11.79 29.92
CA PRO A 359 4.10 -11.46 29.46
C PRO A 359 5.07 -12.66 29.44
N GLU A 360 4.82 -13.66 30.30
CA GLU A 360 5.59 -14.92 30.35
C GLU A 360 5.16 -15.94 29.29
N ASN A 361 4.33 -15.54 28.31
CA ASN A 361 3.75 -16.40 27.27
C ASN A 361 2.93 -17.58 27.82
N LYS A 362 2.18 -17.33 28.89
CA LYS A 362 1.25 -18.31 29.48
C LYS A 362 -0.19 -17.84 29.37
N VAL A 363 -1.11 -18.80 29.26
CA VAL A 363 -2.56 -18.52 29.25
C VAL A 363 -3.03 -18.06 30.63
N ALA A 364 -3.81 -16.99 30.64
CA ALA A 364 -4.59 -16.54 31.80
C ALA A 364 -6.06 -16.43 31.42
N LEU A 365 -6.93 -16.54 32.42
CA LEU A 365 -8.37 -16.70 32.26
C LEU A 365 -9.10 -15.77 33.23
N ALA A 366 -10.24 -15.26 32.79
CA ALA A 366 -11.18 -14.51 33.60
C ALA A 366 -11.74 -15.39 34.74
N ALA A 367 -12.17 -14.75 35.83
CA ALA A 367 -12.70 -15.45 37.01
C ALA A 367 -13.88 -16.37 36.66
N SER A 368 -14.72 -15.95 35.71
CA SER A 368 -15.88 -16.71 35.23
C SER A 368 -15.52 -18.06 34.58
N LEU A 369 -14.30 -18.23 34.06
CA LEU A 369 -13.85 -19.48 33.45
C LEU A 369 -13.18 -20.44 34.45
N LEU A 370 -12.86 -19.99 35.67
CA LEU A 370 -12.10 -20.80 36.63
C LEU A 370 -12.90 -21.99 37.19
N THR A 371 -14.23 -21.98 37.09
CA THR A 371 -15.11 -23.09 37.51
C THR A 371 -15.56 -23.95 36.35
N THR A 372 -14.93 -23.83 35.18
CA THR A 372 -15.27 -24.55 33.96
C THR A 372 -14.11 -25.47 33.54
N ASP A 373 -14.33 -26.29 32.51
CA ASP A 373 -13.31 -27.17 31.95
C ASP A 373 -12.09 -26.41 31.39
N TYR A 374 -12.22 -25.11 31.11
CA TYR A 374 -11.12 -24.28 30.63
C TYR A 374 -10.05 -24.01 31.70
N LEU A 375 -10.33 -24.24 33.00
CA LEU A 375 -9.35 -24.10 34.07
C LEU A 375 -8.05 -24.88 33.79
N ALA A 376 -8.15 -26.03 33.12
CA ALA A 376 -7.00 -26.86 32.74
C ALA A 376 -6.00 -26.13 31.82
N LEU A 377 -6.42 -25.06 31.13
CA LEU A 377 -5.56 -24.26 30.26
C LEU A 377 -4.80 -23.18 31.03
N LYS A 378 -5.20 -22.84 32.26
CA LYS A 378 -4.56 -21.77 33.05
C LYS A 378 -3.09 -22.09 33.28
N GLY A 379 -2.22 -21.14 32.94
CA GLY A 379 -0.77 -21.27 33.08
C GLY A 379 -0.09 -22.12 32.01
N GLN A 380 -0.83 -22.66 31.04
CA GLN A 380 -0.26 -23.41 29.92
C GLN A 380 0.62 -22.49 29.05
N ALA A 381 1.78 -22.99 28.63
CA ALA A 381 2.67 -22.27 27.74
C ALA A 381 2.07 -22.17 26.34
N VAL A 382 2.11 -20.97 25.76
CA VAL A 382 1.64 -20.71 24.40
C VAL A 382 2.76 -21.01 23.40
N ARG A 383 2.46 -21.84 22.40
CA ARG A 383 3.36 -22.09 21.28
C ARG A 383 3.61 -20.80 20.51
N GLN A 384 4.87 -20.60 20.15
CA GLN A 384 5.31 -19.50 19.31
C GLN A 384 5.60 -20.02 17.89
N PRO A 385 5.42 -19.19 16.85
CA PRO A 385 5.92 -19.49 15.51
C PRO A 385 7.42 -19.78 15.52
N GLU A 386 7.90 -20.63 14.62
CA GLU A 386 9.35 -20.96 14.54
C GLU A 386 10.21 -19.73 14.22
N SER A 387 9.64 -18.80 13.44
CA SER A 387 10.33 -17.57 13.05
C SER A 387 10.09 -16.46 14.08
N LYS A 388 11.16 -15.95 14.70
CA LYS A 388 11.10 -14.86 15.69
C LYS A 388 10.38 -13.60 15.21
N LYS A 389 10.47 -13.27 13.91
CA LYS A 389 9.79 -12.13 13.30
C LYS A 389 8.25 -12.25 13.29
N ASN A 390 7.74 -13.47 13.46
CA ASN A 390 6.33 -13.80 13.45
C ASN A 390 5.78 -13.99 14.88
N HIS A 391 6.62 -13.88 15.92
CA HIS A 391 6.15 -13.95 17.29
C HIS A 391 5.11 -12.85 17.54
N PRO A 392 4.01 -13.15 18.27
CA PRO A 392 3.07 -12.17 18.75
C PRO A 392 3.79 -10.97 19.39
N ASN A 393 3.37 -9.78 18.99
CA ASN A 393 3.95 -8.54 19.48
C ASN A 393 3.67 -8.40 20.99
N PRO A 394 4.71 -8.30 21.84
CA PRO A 394 4.53 -8.23 23.29
C PRO A 394 3.68 -7.04 23.75
N ASN A 395 3.74 -5.91 23.04
CA ASN A 395 2.94 -4.74 23.38
C ASN A 395 1.45 -4.96 23.05
N HIS A 396 1.14 -5.67 21.96
CA HIS A 396 -0.23 -6.00 21.60
C HIS A 396 -0.85 -6.96 22.61
N LEU A 397 -0.08 -7.99 23.02
CA LEU A 397 -0.51 -8.91 24.08
C LEU A 397 -0.74 -8.21 25.41
N ARG A 398 0.15 -7.26 25.78
CA ARG A 398 -0.01 -6.47 27.02
C ARG A 398 -1.27 -5.61 26.99
N GLU A 399 -1.55 -4.97 25.87
CA GLU A 399 -2.76 -4.16 25.69
C GLU A 399 -4.04 -5.01 25.73
N HIS A 400 -4.04 -6.16 25.06
CA HIS A 400 -5.16 -7.11 25.13
C HIS A 400 -5.38 -7.61 26.57
N ALA A 401 -4.31 -8.03 27.25
CA ALA A 401 -4.35 -8.48 28.64
C ALA A 401 -4.89 -7.40 29.60
N ARG A 402 -4.49 -6.15 29.40
CA ARG A 402 -5.00 -5.01 30.17
C ARG A 402 -6.52 -4.88 30.03
N ARG A 403 -7.05 -4.95 28.80
CA ARG A 403 -8.50 -4.89 28.54
C ARG A 403 -9.26 -6.04 29.21
N CYS A 404 -8.70 -7.25 29.20
CA CYS A 404 -9.28 -8.40 29.90
C CYS A 404 -9.33 -8.17 31.42
N GLN A 405 -8.26 -7.65 32.02
CA GLN A 405 -8.18 -7.37 33.45
C GLN A 405 -9.16 -6.28 33.89
N GLU A 406 -9.29 -5.21 33.09
CA GLU A 406 -10.25 -4.13 33.32
C GLU A 406 -11.71 -4.63 33.33
N LEU A 407 -12.04 -5.59 32.46
CA LEU A 407 -13.37 -6.22 32.39
C LEU A 407 -13.63 -7.28 33.48
N ASP A 408 -12.60 -8.01 33.90
CA ASP A 408 -12.70 -9.01 34.97
C ASP A 408 -12.69 -8.39 36.38
N GLY A 409 -12.54 -7.06 36.48
CA GLY A 409 -12.52 -6.32 37.76
C GLY A 409 -11.23 -6.52 38.56
N ALA A 410 -10.16 -7.02 37.92
CA ALA A 410 -8.85 -7.20 38.55
C ALA A 410 -8.02 -5.90 38.43
N PRO A 411 -7.40 -5.38 39.52
CA PRO A 411 -6.55 -4.21 39.42
C PRO A 411 -5.34 -4.50 38.52
N SER A 412 -4.99 -3.57 37.63
CA SER A 412 -3.78 -3.66 36.79
C SER A 412 -2.53 -3.86 37.66
N PRO A 413 -1.58 -4.73 37.24
CA PRO A 413 -0.33 -4.96 37.95
C PRO A 413 0.60 -3.74 37.95
#